data_AF-A0A1I0HL39-F1
#
_entry.id   AF-A0A1I0HL39-F1
#
_cell.length_a   1.000
_cell.length_b   1.000
_cell.length_c   1.000
_cell.angle_alpha   90.00
_cell.angle_beta   90.00
_cell.angle_gamma   90.00
#
_symmetry.space_group_name_H-M   'P 1'
#
loop_
_entity.id
_entity.type
_entity.pdbx_description
1 polymer ?
#
loop_
_entity_poly.entity_id
_entity_poly.type
_entity_poly.pdbx_seq_one_letter_code
_entity_poly.pdbx_strand_id
1 'polypeptide(L)'
;MPFSVSWHTLLEHLDELPADATLITPLSHSRIHITDIQEHRVIVQFDESNEKRPLQRDQFETLYHQIQTANDGFDLDRLPPDADPYPAVLSVHPRFEIDEDAGVIAETDGPTTTQLADTAHEPDSNDDDRTEPDGLDVYSDALLLIDALERHDVTDLPDLETATLVNLYTLLSDVQRDANDFR
;
A
#
# COMPACT_ATOMS: atom_id res chain seq x y z
N MET A 1 -1.46 -4.92 -21.03
CA MET A 1 0.02 -5.17 -20.94
C MET A 1 0.27 -6.68 -21.01
N PRO A 2 1.50 -7.19 -21.23
CA PRO A 2 1.75 -8.62 -21.08
C PRO A 2 1.64 -9.03 -19.60
N PHE A 3 1.00 -10.17 -19.31
CA PHE A 3 0.79 -10.68 -17.95
C PHE A 3 2.09 -10.74 -17.13
N SER A 4 3.21 -11.15 -17.74
CA SER A 4 4.50 -11.21 -17.07
C SER A 4 4.92 -9.88 -16.42
N VAL A 5 4.62 -8.73 -17.05
CA VAL A 5 4.97 -7.42 -16.48
C VAL A 5 4.07 -7.11 -15.29
N SER A 6 2.75 -7.29 -15.42
CA SER A 6 1.81 -7.12 -14.31
C SER A 6 2.10 -8.07 -13.15
N TRP A 7 2.55 -9.29 -13.43
CA TRP A 7 2.97 -10.26 -12.43
C TRP A 7 4.21 -9.80 -11.67
N HIS A 8 5.25 -9.31 -12.36
CA HIS A 8 6.44 -8.79 -11.68
C HIS A 8 6.11 -7.57 -10.82
N THR A 9 5.32 -6.62 -11.34
CA THR A 9 4.85 -5.48 -10.55
C THR A 9 4.04 -5.91 -9.33
N LEU A 10 3.16 -6.91 -9.47
CA LEU A 10 2.44 -7.48 -8.34
C LEU A 10 3.41 -8.06 -7.30
N LEU A 11 4.41 -8.84 -7.71
CA LEU A 11 5.41 -9.40 -6.79
C LEU A 11 6.22 -8.31 -6.08
N GLU A 12 6.59 -7.23 -6.77
CA GLU A 12 7.27 -6.07 -6.16
C GLU A 12 6.40 -5.43 -5.08
N HIS A 13 5.14 -5.12 -5.40
CA HIS A 13 4.21 -4.56 -4.42
C HIS A 13 3.92 -5.51 -3.25
N LEU A 14 3.85 -6.82 -3.49
CA LEU A 14 3.68 -7.81 -2.42
C LEU A 14 4.91 -7.89 -1.51
N ASP A 15 6.13 -7.68 -2.03
CA ASP A 15 7.37 -7.64 -1.25
C ASP A 15 7.51 -6.34 -0.44
N GLU A 16 6.96 -5.24 -0.94
CA GLU A 16 6.88 -3.95 -0.24
C GLU A 16 5.83 -3.95 0.89
N LEU A 17 4.86 -4.87 0.89
CA LEU A 17 3.88 -4.98 1.96
C LEU A 17 4.54 -5.40 3.28
N PRO A 18 4.08 -4.87 4.43
CA PRO A 18 4.56 -5.32 5.72
C PRO A 18 4.23 -6.81 5.91
N ALA A 19 5.09 -7.54 6.64
CA ALA A 19 4.88 -8.96 6.92
C ALA A 19 3.56 -9.25 7.67
N ASP A 20 3.03 -8.24 8.38
CA ASP A 20 1.74 -8.28 9.07
C ASP A 20 0.55 -7.79 8.20
N ALA A 21 0.76 -7.57 6.90
CA ALA A 21 -0.31 -7.19 5.98
C ALA A 21 -1.39 -8.26 5.98
N THR A 22 -2.63 -7.83 6.22
CA THR A 22 -3.82 -8.67 6.16
C THR A 22 -4.60 -8.32 4.91
N LEU A 23 -4.85 -9.31 4.07
CA LEU A 23 -5.77 -9.20 2.94
C LEU A 23 -7.09 -9.86 3.31
N ILE A 24 -8.19 -9.30 2.84
CA ILE A 24 -9.53 -9.85 3.05
C ILE A 24 -10.02 -10.39 1.72
N THR A 25 -10.53 -11.63 1.73
CA THR A 25 -11.08 -12.22 0.50
C THR A 25 -12.49 -11.71 0.22
N PRO A 26 -12.85 -11.40 -1.04
CA PRO A 26 -14.10 -10.71 -1.34
C PRO A 26 -15.35 -11.58 -1.17
N LEU A 27 -15.30 -12.89 -1.43
CA LEU A 27 -16.48 -13.75 -1.28
C LEU A 27 -16.60 -14.28 0.15
N SER A 28 -15.52 -14.85 0.68
CA SER A 28 -15.56 -15.51 2.00
C SER A 28 -15.33 -14.55 3.16
N HIS A 29 -14.88 -13.31 2.91
CA HIS A 29 -14.46 -12.35 3.93
C HIS A 29 -13.40 -12.92 4.89
N SER A 30 -12.61 -13.88 4.40
CA SER A 30 -11.57 -14.54 5.19
C SER A 30 -10.31 -13.69 5.19
N ARG A 31 -9.68 -13.57 6.36
CA ARG A 31 -8.41 -12.87 6.51
C ARG A 31 -7.26 -13.79 6.12
N ILE A 32 -6.44 -13.33 5.19
CA ILE A 32 -5.26 -14.04 4.71
C ILE A 32 -4.01 -13.17 4.85
N HIS A 33 -2.89 -13.82 5.16
CA HIS A 33 -1.58 -13.19 5.22
C HIS A 33 -0.66 -13.80 4.17
N ILE A 34 0.17 -12.98 3.56
CA ILE A 34 1.19 -13.45 2.62
C ILE A 34 2.38 -13.94 3.45
N THR A 35 2.68 -15.23 3.37
CA THR A 35 3.78 -15.83 4.14
C THR A 35 5.07 -16.00 3.35
N ASP A 36 4.96 -16.17 2.03
CA ASP A 36 6.09 -16.41 1.16
C ASP A 36 5.70 -16.06 -0.28
N ILE A 37 6.61 -15.40 -0.99
CA ILE A 37 6.40 -14.90 -2.36
C ILE A 37 7.44 -15.57 -3.25
N GLN A 38 7.01 -16.23 -4.32
CA GLN A 38 7.89 -16.90 -5.28
C GLN A 38 7.53 -16.51 -6.72
N GLU A 39 8.49 -16.66 -7.64
CA GLU A 39 8.31 -16.29 -9.05
C GLU A 39 7.11 -16.97 -9.74
N HIS A 40 6.77 -18.19 -9.31
CA HIS A 40 5.69 -18.98 -9.90
C HIS A 40 4.48 -19.20 -8.97
N ARG A 41 4.54 -18.75 -7.72
CA ARG A 41 3.46 -18.94 -6.74
C ARG A 41 3.57 -18.00 -5.55
N VAL A 42 2.44 -17.73 -4.90
CA VAL A 42 2.38 -16.96 -3.65
C VAL A 42 1.76 -17.85 -2.57
N ILE A 43 2.40 -17.99 -1.41
CA ILE A 43 1.88 -18.77 -0.30
C ILE A 43 1.13 -17.84 0.64
N VAL A 44 -0.18 -18.01 0.70
CA VAL A 44 -1.05 -17.31 1.65
C VAL A 44 -1.41 -18.21 2.82
N GLN A 45 -1.63 -17.62 3.98
CA GLN A 45 -2.05 -18.31 5.21
C GLN A 45 -3.37 -17.71 5.70
N PHE A 46 -4.37 -18.57 5.90
CA PHE A 46 -5.67 -18.16 6.44
C PHE A 46 -5.57 -17.98 7.95
N ASP A 47 -6.03 -16.86 8.48
CA ASP A 47 -5.97 -16.57 9.92
C ASP A 47 -6.89 -17.51 10.72
N GLU A 48 -8.10 -17.76 10.21
CA GLU A 48 -9.12 -18.59 10.86
C GLU A 48 -8.71 -20.06 11.00
N SER A 49 -8.16 -20.64 9.94
CA SER A 49 -7.82 -22.07 9.86
C SER A 49 -6.33 -22.34 10.06
N ASN A 50 -5.49 -21.30 10.11
CA ASN A 50 -4.03 -21.37 10.07
C ASN A 50 -3.50 -22.19 8.87
N GLU A 51 -4.31 -22.33 7.82
CA GLU A 51 -4.03 -23.17 6.65
C GLU A 51 -3.19 -22.40 5.65
N LYS A 52 -2.11 -23.00 5.17
CA LYS A 52 -1.26 -22.42 4.12
C LYS A 52 -1.69 -22.95 2.76
N ARG A 53 -2.09 -22.06 1.86
CA ARG A 53 -2.48 -22.39 0.49
C ARG A 53 -1.53 -21.75 -0.53
N PRO A 54 -0.93 -22.53 -1.44
CA PRO A 54 -0.15 -22.00 -2.54
C PRO A 54 -1.06 -21.54 -3.68
N LEU A 55 -0.98 -20.26 -4.04
CA LEU A 55 -1.65 -19.67 -5.19
C LEU A 55 -0.72 -19.72 -6.40
N GLN A 56 -1.16 -20.36 -7.47
CA GLN A 56 -0.33 -20.63 -8.63
C GLN A 56 -0.40 -19.48 -9.63
N ARG A 57 0.75 -19.09 -10.21
CA ARG A 57 0.84 -18.04 -11.23
C ARG A 57 -0.09 -18.30 -12.43
N ASP A 58 -0.22 -19.55 -12.90
CA ASP A 58 -1.09 -19.90 -14.03
C ASP A 58 -2.57 -19.54 -13.80
N GLN A 59 -3.03 -19.61 -12.54
CA GLN A 59 -4.40 -19.24 -12.17
C GLN A 59 -4.58 -17.73 -12.18
N PHE A 60 -3.58 -16.96 -11.72
CA PHE A 60 -3.56 -15.51 -11.88
C PHE A 60 -3.56 -15.10 -13.36
N GLU A 61 -2.79 -15.79 -14.21
CA GLU A 61 -2.78 -15.52 -15.65
C GLU A 61 -4.15 -15.74 -16.28
N THR A 62 -4.82 -16.81 -15.88
CA THR A 62 -6.18 -17.11 -16.35
C THR A 62 -7.16 -16.02 -15.92
N LEU A 63 -7.12 -15.61 -14.66
CA LEU A 63 -7.96 -14.54 -14.13
C LEU A 63 -7.67 -13.19 -14.81
N TYR A 64 -6.39 -12.85 -14.98
CA TYR A 64 -5.93 -11.64 -15.67
C TYR A 64 -6.48 -11.57 -17.11
N HIS A 65 -6.38 -12.67 -17.86
CA HIS A 65 -6.92 -12.73 -19.21
C HIS A 65 -8.45 -12.61 -19.23
N GLN A 66 -9.14 -13.18 -18.24
CA GLN A 66 -10.59 -13.05 -18.11
C GLN A 66 -11.01 -11.61 -17.82
N ILE A 67 -10.32 -10.91 -16.92
CA ILE A 67 -10.55 -9.50 -16.61
C ILE A 67 -10.30 -8.63 -17.84
N GLN A 68 -9.20 -8.83 -18.57
CA GLN A 68 -8.93 -8.08 -19.81
C GLN A 68 -9.92 -8.35 -20.94
N THR A 69 -10.51 -9.54 -20.97
CA THR A 69 -11.53 -9.88 -21.97
C THR A 69 -12.90 -9.33 -21.57
N ALA A 70 -13.12 -9.08 -20.28
CA ALA A 70 -14.35 -8.52 -19.76
C ALA A 70 -14.34 -6.99 -19.86
N ASN A 71 -15.28 -6.43 -20.62
CA ASN A 71 -15.35 -4.97 -20.81
C ASN A 71 -15.83 -4.20 -19.56
N ASP A 72 -16.45 -4.90 -18.59
CA ASP A 72 -17.11 -4.31 -17.41
C ASP A 72 -16.56 -4.91 -16.09
N GLY A 73 -15.40 -5.56 -16.15
CA GLY A 73 -14.85 -6.34 -15.03
C GLY A 73 -15.33 -7.80 -15.01
N PHE A 74 -14.60 -8.62 -14.26
CA PHE A 74 -14.88 -10.03 -14.07
C PHE A 74 -15.70 -10.26 -12.81
N ASP A 75 -16.81 -10.96 -12.96
CA ASP A 75 -17.73 -11.31 -11.88
C ASP A 75 -17.13 -12.34 -10.92
N LEU A 76 -16.95 -11.95 -9.66
CA LEU A 76 -16.33 -12.76 -8.62
C LEU A 76 -17.21 -13.95 -8.22
N ASP A 77 -18.53 -13.89 -8.35
CA ASP A 77 -19.43 -15.03 -8.10
C ASP A 77 -19.20 -16.19 -9.09
N ARG A 78 -18.52 -15.91 -10.22
CA ARG A 78 -18.11 -16.97 -11.17
C ARG A 78 -16.84 -17.69 -10.74
N LEU A 79 -16.12 -17.20 -9.73
CA LEU A 79 -14.95 -17.89 -9.23
C LEU A 79 -15.34 -19.20 -8.57
N PRO A 80 -14.55 -20.27 -8.76
CA PRO A 80 -14.68 -21.43 -7.91
C PRO A 80 -14.41 -21.02 -6.44
N PRO A 81 -15.03 -21.68 -5.45
CA PRO A 81 -14.90 -21.34 -4.03
C PRO A 81 -13.45 -21.40 -3.52
N ASP A 82 -12.60 -22.20 -4.16
CA ASP A 82 -11.17 -22.28 -3.84
C ASP A 82 -10.31 -21.17 -4.47
N ALA A 83 -10.89 -20.33 -5.34
CA ALA A 83 -10.21 -19.25 -6.04
C ALA A 83 -10.46 -17.85 -5.46
N ASP A 84 -11.20 -17.76 -4.36
CA ASP A 84 -11.42 -16.54 -3.59
C ASP A 84 -10.14 -15.77 -3.16
N PRO A 85 -9.01 -16.42 -2.81
CA PRO A 85 -7.79 -15.67 -2.45
C PRO A 85 -7.04 -15.05 -3.64
N TYR A 86 -7.36 -15.42 -4.89
CA TYR A 86 -6.70 -14.85 -6.08
C TYR A 86 -7.07 -13.38 -6.32
N PRO A 87 -8.35 -12.97 -6.38
CA PRO A 87 -8.70 -11.55 -6.51
C PRO A 87 -8.13 -10.74 -5.33
N ALA A 88 -8.20 -11.27 -4.11
CA ALA A 88 -7.67 -10.60 -2.91
C ALA A 88 -6.18 -10.26 -2.98
N VAL A 89 -5.37 -11.11 -3.62
CA VAL A 89 -3.96 -10.82 -3.88
C VAL A 89 -3.80 -9.90 -5.08
N LEU A 90 -4.65 -10.03 -6.10
CA LEU A 90 -4.59 -9.21 -7.30
C LEU A 90 -4.92 -7.73 -7.02
N SER A 91 -5.77 -7.43 -6.03
CA SER A 91 -6.11 -6.06 -5.62
C SER A 91 -4.94 -5.27 -5.02
N VAL A 92 -3.85 -5.95 -4.62
CA VAL A 92 -2.60 -5.28 -4.22
C VAL A 92 -1.98 -4.53 -5.40
N HIS A 93 -2.25 -4.97 -6.63
CA HIS A 93 -1.69 -4.35 -7.81
C HIS A 93 -2.48 -3.06 -8.15
N PRO A 94 -1.81 -1.91 -8.36
CA PRO A 94 -2.46 -0.58 -8.44
C PRO A 94 -3.41 -0.37 -9.62
N ARG A 95 -3.38 -1.26 -10.62
CA ARG A 95 -4.29 -1.23 -11.79
C ARG A 95 -5.52 -2.11 -11.63
N PHE A 96 -5.58 -2.94 -10.60
CA PHE A 96 -6.73 -3.82 -10.37
C PHE A 96 -7.52 -3.31 -9.18
N GLU A 97 -8.83 -3.24 -9.37
CA GLU A 97 -9.76 -2.73 -8.38
C GLU A 97 -10.86 -3.78 -8.17
N ILE A 98 -11.17 -4.09 -6.91
CA ILE A 98 -12.30 -4.96 -6.56
C ILE A 98 -13.46 -4.09 -6.14
N ASP A 99 -14.55 -4.11 -6.90
CA ASP A 99 -15.81 -3.52 -6.47
C ASP A 99 -16.57 -4.58 -5.66
N GLU A 100 -16.54 -4.46 -4.33
CA GLU A 100 -17.24 -5.37 -3.41
C GLU A 100 -18.77 -5.23 -3.51
N ASP A 101 -19.28 -4.04 -3.88
CA ASP A 101 -20.70 -3.74 -4.03
C ASP A 101 -21.27 -4.39 -5.30
N ALA A 102 -20.53 -4.29 -6.40
CA ALA A 102 -20.86 -4.93 -7.67
C ALA A 102 -20.39 -6.40 -7.76
N GLY A 103 -19.52 -6.84 -6.87
CA GLY A 103 -18.92 -8.18 -6.88
C GLY A 103 -18.04 -8.43 -8.10
N VAL A 104 -17.40 -7.40 -8.65
CA VAL A 104 -16.58 -7.50 -9.87
C VAL A 104 -15.15 -7.02 -9.64
N ILE A 105 -14.19 -7.61 -10.36
CA ILE A 105 -12.80 -7.14 -10.42
C ILE A 105 -12.49 -6.60 -11.81
N ALA A 106 -12.04 -5.34 -11.90
CA ALA A 106 -11.76 -4.65 -13.16
C ALA A 106 -10.31 -4.14 -13.23
N GLU A 107 -9.76 -4.06 -14.45
CA GLU A 107 -8.50 -3.36 -14.72
C GLU A 107 -8.82 -1.89 -15.02
N THR A 108 -8.31 -0.96 -14.22
CA THR A 108 -8.49 0.48 -14.42
C THR A 108 -7.31 1.05 -15.24
N ASP A 109 -7.62 1.78 -16.32
CA ASP A 109 -6.63 2.31 -17.30
C ASP A 109 -5.99 3.65 -16.86
N GLY A 110 -6.22 4.12 -15.63
CA GLY A 110 -5.68 5.37 -15.09
C GLY A 110 -4.94 5.18 -13.76
N PRO A 111 -4.16 6.17 -13.29
CA PRO A 111 -3.61 6.15 -11.94
C PRO A 111 -4.79 6.14 -10.95
N THR A 112 -5.07 4.97 -10.39
CA THR A 112 -6.19 4.80 -9.46
C THR A 112 -5.82 5.43 -8.13
N THR A 113 -6.42 6.58 -7.85
CA THR A 113 -6.70 6.99 -6.49
C THR A 113 -7.65 5.95 -5.89
N THR A 114 -7.25 5.35 -4.78
CA THR A 114 -8.17 4.80 -3.75
C THR A 114 -8.70 3.39 -3.99
N GLN A 115 -7.93 2.39 -3.57
CA GLN A 115 -8.46 1.31 -2.72
C GLN A 115 -7.50 1.03 -1.57
N LEU A 116 -7.45 1.97 -0.63
CA LEU A 116 -7.32 1.60 0.78
C LEU A 116 -8.75 1.29 1.26
N ALA A 117 -8.97 0.05 1.67
CA ALA A 117 -10.00 -0.46 2.58
C ALA A 117 -11.28 0.37 2.76
N ASP A 118 -12.41 -0.32 2.57
CA ASP A 118 -13.73 0.05 3.05
C ASP A 118 -13.66 0.71 4.45
N THR A 119 -13.90 2.02 4.44
CA THR A 119 -14.55 2.70 5.56
C THR A 119 -15.72 3.47 4.97
N ALA A 120 -16.63 2.75 4.30
CA ALA A 120 -17.93 3.29 3.93
C ALA A 120 -18.81 3.30 5.20
N HIS A 121 -18.46 4.15 6.16
CA HIS A 121 -19.46 4.67 7.08
C HIS A 121 -20.15 5.83 6.38
N GLU A 122 -21.47 5.73 6.23
CA GLU A 122 -22.33 6.85 5.85
C GLU A 122 -21.94 8.10 6.66
N PRO A 123 -22.07 9.33 6.11
CA PRO A 123 -21.66 10.55 6.77
C PRO A 123 -22.67 10.91 7.87
N ASP A 124 -22.67 10.15 8.94
CA ASP A 124 -23.13 10.64 10.23
C ASP A 124 -22.09 11.68 10.67
N SER A 125 -22.58 12.87 10.92
CA SER A 125 -21.78 14.07 11.13
C SER A 125 -21.09 14.03 12.50
N ASN A 126 -20.05 13.21 12.63
CA ASN A 126 -19.09 13.28 13.70
C ASN A 126 -17.69 13.24 13.09
N ASP A 127 -17.17 14.44 12.86
CA ASP A 127 -15.83 14.88 13.25
C ASP A 127 -15.10 13.88 14.17
N ASP A 128 -14.53 12.83 13.58
CA ASP A 128 -13.36 12.15 14.15
C ASP A 128 -12.24 12.47 13.18
N ASP A 129 -11.67 13.64 13.44
CA ASP A 129 -10.46 14.17 12.86
C ASP A 129 -9.47 13.03 12.66
N ARG A 130 -8.92 12.89 11.45
CA ARG A 130 -7.67 12.14 11.26
C ARG A 130 -6.67 12.86 12.14
N THR A 131 -6.56 12.47 13.40
CA THR A 131 -5.60 13.08 14.30
C THR A 131 -4.27 12.56 13.80
N GLU A 132 -3.53 13.43 13.09
CA GLU A 132 -2.07 13.33 13.06
C GLU A 132 -1.66 12.95 14.48
N PRO A 133 -0.87 11.89 14.68
CA PRO A 133 -0.54 11.46 16.04
C PRO A 133 0.05 12.67 16.77
N ASP A 134 -0.69 13.20 17.75
CA ASP A 134 -0.29 14.38 18.51
C ASP A 134 1.10 14.11 19.10
N GLY A 135 2.05 14.97 18.74
CA GLY A 135 3.43 14.92 19.22
C GLY A 135 4.48 14.50 18.20
N LEU A 136 4.14 14.24 16.92
CA LEU A 136 5.16 13.95 15.89
C LEU A 136 5.78 15.20 15.24
N ASP A 137 5.83 16.34 15.95
CA ASP A 137 6.45 17.60 15.48
C ASP A 137 7.89 17.39 14.97
N VAL A 138 8.61 16.44 15.58
CA VAL A 138 9.95 16.01 15.16
C VAL A 138 10.02 15.55 13.71
N TYR A 139 8.98 14.85 13.23
CA TYR A 139 8.99 14.33 11.86
C TYR A 139 8.86 15.47 10.84
N SER A 140 7.99 16.43 11.14
CA SER A 140 7.82 17.64 10.32
C SER A 140 9.11 18.46 10.30
N ASP A 141 9.72 18.71 11.45
CA ASP A 141 10.97 19.48 11.55
C ASP A 141 12.16 18.74 10.91
N ALA A 142 12.21 17.41 10.99
CA ALA A 142 13.24 16.61 10.34
C ALA A 142 13.13 16.68 8.81
N LEU A 143 11.93 16.68 8.25
CA LEU A 143 11.72 16.86 6.80
C LEU A 143 12.15 18.26 6.34
N LEU A 144 11.85 19.30 7.12
CA LEU A 144 12.31 20.67 6.84
C LEU A 144 13.84 20.79 6.90
N LEU A 145 14.48 20.11 7.85
CA LEU A 145 15.94 20.05 7.93
C LEU A 145 16.55 19.33 6.73
N ILE A 146 15.99 18.18 6.31
CA ILE A 146 16.47 17.44 5.14
C ILE A 146 16.39 18.30 3.87
N ASP A 147 15.25 18.95 3.64
CA ASP A 147 15.06 19.86 2.51
C ASP A 147 16.06 21.04 2.52
N ALA A 148 16.38 21.59 3.70
CA ALA A 148 17.39 22.63 3.84
C ALA A 148 18.82 22.11 3.53
N LEU A 149 19.14 20.88 3.95
CA LEU A 149 20.44 20.23 3.68
C LEU A 149 20.61 19.82 2.22
N GLU A 150 19.53 19.47 1.52
CA GLU A 150 19.57 19.18 0.08
C GLU A 150 19.78 20.46 -0.75
N ARG A 151 19.27 21.60 -0.27
CA ARG A 151 19.37 22.89 -0.97
C ARG A 151 20.70 23.61 -0.75
N HIS A 152 21.36 23.36 0.37
CA HIS A 152 22.60 24.03 0.73
C HIS A 152 23.75 23.03 0.91
N ASP A 153 24.86 23.28 0.21
CA ASP A 153 26.06 22.48 0.38
C ASP A 153 26.68 22.77 1.77
N VAL A 154 26.39 21.89 2.72
CA VAL A 154 26.87 21.98 4.10
C VAL A 154 28.27 21.40 4.28
N THR A 155 28.96 20.99 3.21
CA THR A 155 30.34 20.50 3.30
C THR A 155 31.36 21.63 3.47
N ASP A 156 30.98 22.87 3.14
CA ASP A 156 31.78 24.09 3.34
C ASP A 156 30.98 25.19 4.07
N LEU A 157 30.80 25.00 5.37
CA LEU A 157 30.10 25.94 6.27
C LEU A 157 30.56 27.41 6.20
N PRO A 158 31.87 27.75 6.10
CA PRO A 158 32.30 29.16 6.05
C PRO A 158 31.99 29.87 4.73
N ASP A 159 31.69 29.15 3.64
CA ASP A 159 31.26 29.73 2.36
C ASP A 159 29.74 30.05 2.35
N LEU A 160 28.98 29.52 3.32
CA LEU A 160 27.55 29.76 3.43
C LEU A 160 27.22 31.15 3.99
N GLU A 161 26.15 31.74 3.47
CA GLU A 161 25.62 33.00 3.97
C GLU A 161 25.20 32.87 5.44
N THR A 162 25.44 33.91 6.24
CA THR A 162 25.07 33.92 7.66
C THR A 162 23.57 33.66 7.88
N ALA A 163 22.71 34.12 6.96
CA ALA A 163 21.28 33.84 7.02
C ALA A 163 20.97 32.33 6.89
N THR A 164 21.69 31.63 6.02
CA THR A 164 21.59 30.18 5.83
C THR A 164 22.06 29.43 7.06
N LEU A 165 23.18 29.85 7.66
CA LEU A 165 23.70 29.25 8.90
C LEU A 165 22.75 29.43 10.09
N VAL A 166 22.12 30.60 10.21
CA VAL A 166 21.11 30.87 11.25
C VAL A 166 19.86 29.99 11.05
N ASN A 167 19.43 29.83 9.80
CA ASN A 167 18.29 28.97 9.46
C ASN A 167 18.58 27.50 9.81
N LEU A 168 19.74 26.97 9.38
CA LEU A 168 20.18 25.62 9.70
C LEU A 168 20.29 25.39 11.21
N TYR A 169 20.84 26.36 11.96
CA TYR A 169 20.91 26.28 13.42
C TYR A 169 19.52 26.21 14.06
N THR A 170 18.56 26.99 13.54
CA THR A 170 17.18 27.01 14.07
C THR A 170 16.50 25.66 13.84
N LEU A 171 16.55 25.14 12.60
CA LEU A 171 15.98 23.84 12.25
C LEU A 171 16.61 22.69 13.06
N LEU A 172 17.94 22.69 13.26
CA LEU A 172 18.61 21.71 14.10
C LEU A 172 18.18 21.82 15.58
N SER A 173 17.93 23.03 16.07
CA SER A 173 17.46 23.26 17.44
C SER A 173 16.02 22.81 17.63
N ASP A 174 15.15 23.01 16.63
CA ASP A 174 13.74 22.61 16.68
C ASP A 174 13.62 21.08 16.63
N VAL A 175 14.31 20.43 15.69
CA VAL A 175 14.43 18.95 15.64
C VAL A 175 14.97 18.38 16.96
N GLN A 176 16.02 19.00 17.54
CA GLN A 176 16.58 18.53 18.81
C GLN A 176 15.61 18.70 19.99
N ARG A 177 14.90 19.84 20.05
CA ARG A 177 13.96 20.15 21.12
C ARG A 177 12.84 19.12 21.11
N ASP A 178 12.22 18.94 19.96
CA ASP A 178 11.05 18.08 19.84
C ASP A 178 11.49 16.60 19.99
N ALA A 179 12.69 16.21 19.56
CA ALA A 179 13.22 14.85 19.77
C ALA A 179 13.50 14.55 21.25
N ASN A 180 13.76 15.58 22.05
CA ASN A 180 13.95 15.44 23.48
C ASN A 180 12.63 15.25 24.25
N ASP A 181 11.49 15.65 23.68
CA ASP A 181 10.17 15.38 24.26
C ASP A 181 9.77 13.89 24.19
N PHE A 182 10.47 13.09 23.36
CA PHE A 182 10.29 11.64 23.26
C PHE A 182 11.14 10.80 24.23
N ARG A 183 11.91 11.43 25.12
CA ARG A 183 12.86 10.77 26.02
C ARG A 183 12.35 10.61 27.44
#